data_AF-A0A2D6G854-F1
#
_entry.id   AF-A0A2D6G854-F1
#
_cell.length_a   1.000
_cell.length_b   1.000
_cell.length_c   1.000
_cell.angle_alpha   90.00
_cell.angle_beta   90.00
_cell.angle_gamma   90.00
#
_symmetry.space_group_name_H-M   'P 1'
#
loop_
_entity.id
_entity.type
_entity.pdbx_description
1 polymer ?
#
loop_
_entity_poly.entity_id
_entity_poly.type
_entity_poly.pdbx_seq_one_letter_code
_entity_poly.pdbx_strand_id
1 'polypeptide(L)' 'MNKITIGIVAFLLIGGYMITTDQGYDLKDDAEDRKGFLKDFSGWVVNIGKNAKEVGGVVKDQDWLPEREFEEHTDNDTAK' A
#
# COMPACT_ATOMS: atom_id res chain seq x y z
N MET A 1 0.20 -1.14 -21.23
CA MET A 1 0.23 -1.15 -19.75
C MET A 1 1.62 -0.74 -19.29
N ASN A 2 1.72 0.19 -18.34
CA ASN A 2 3.01 0.57 -17.76
C ASN A 2 3.63 -0.62 -16.99
N LYS A 3 4.96 -0.71 -16.99
CA LYS A 3 5.72 -1.78 -16.31
C LYS A 3 5.36 -1.88 -14.81
N ILE A 4 5.11 -0.73 -14.18
CA ILE A 4 4.68 -0.65 -12.77
C ILE A 4 3.31 -1.31 -12.58
N THR A 5 2.36 -1.04 -13.47
CA THR A 5 1.02 -1.66 -13.41
C THR A 5 1.12 -3.18 -13.54
N ILE A 6 2.00 -3.68 -14.41
CA ILE A 6 2.25 -5.14 -14.55
C ILE A 6 2.80 -5.72 -13.25
N GLY A 7 3.76 -5.04 -12.61
CA GLY A 7 4.31 -5.47 -11.31
C GLY A 7 3.25 -5.53 -10.22
N ILE A 8 2.38 -4.51 -10.13
CA ILE A 8 1.28 -4.48 -9.16
C ILE A 8 0.30 -5.64 -9.42
N VAL A 9 -0.10 -5.86 -10.67
CA VAL A 9 -1.02 -6.95 -11.02
C VAL A 9 -0.39 -8.31 -10.68
N ALA A 10 0.88 -8.53 -11.00
CA ALA A 10 1.57 -9.76 -10.65
C ALA A 10 1.62 -10.00 -9.13
N PHE A 11 1.91 -8.95 -8.35
CA PHE A 11 1.91 -9.02 -6.89
C PHE A 11 0.52 -9.36 -6.33
N LEU A 12 -0.55 -8.74 -6.85
CA LEU A 12 -1.92 -9.00 -6.42
C LEU A 12 -2.36 -10.44 -6.78
N LEU A 13 -1.94 -10.96 -7.94
CA LEU A 13 -2.21 -12.35 -8.33
C LEU A 13 -1.54 -13.34 -7.38
N ILE A 14 -0.30 -13.08 -6.97
CA ILE A 14 0.41 -13.92 -5.98
C ILE A 14 -0.32 -13.89 -4.64
N GLY A 15 -0.71 -12.71 -4.16
CA GLY A 15 -1.48 -12.59 -2.92
C GLY A 15 -2.80 -13.33 -2.97
N GLY A 16 -3.52 -13.22 -4.08
CA GLY A 16 -4.75 -13.98 -4.33
C GLY A 16 -4.52 -15.48 -4.29
N TYR A 17 -3.48 -15.97 -4.98
CA TYR A 17 -3.12 -17.39 -4.98
C TYR A 17 -2.79 -17.91 -3.58
N MET A 18 -2.04 -17.14 -2.78
CA MET A 18 -1.72 -17.51 -1.40
C MET A 18 -2.99 -17.67 -0.55
N ILE A 19 -3.93 -16.73 -0.64
CA ILE A 19 -5.18 -16.77 0.13
C ILE A 19 -6.07 -17.94 -0.31
N THR A 20 -6.22 -18.14 -1.62
CA THR A 20 -7.00 -19.28 -2.15
C THR A 20 -6.42 -20.62 -1.70
N THR A 21 -5.10 -20.75 -1.68
CA THR A 21 -4.42 -21.98 -1.28
C THR A 21 -4.48 -22.22 0.23
N ASP A 22 -4.35 -21.17 1.04
CA ASP A 22 -4.37 -21.24 2.51
C ASP A 22 -5.77 -21.58 3.05
N GLN A 23 -6.80 -20.94 2.50
CA GLN A 23 -8.20 -21.14 2.93
C GLN A 23 -8.90 -22.29 2.18
N GLY A 24 -8.28 -22.83 1.12
CA GLY A 24 -8.85 -23.92 0.33
C GLY A 24 -10.06 -23.52 -0.52
N TYR A 25 -10.19 -22.23 -0.87
CA TYR A 25 -11.35 -21.71 -1.58
C TYR A 25 -11.50 -22.29 -3.00
N ASP A 26 -12.70 -22.77 -3.34
CA ASP A 26 -13.09 -23.08 -4.70
C ASP A 26 -13.80 -21.90 -5.37
N LEU A 27 -13.01 -21.05 -6.01
CA LEU A 27 -13.54 -19.87 -6.71
C LEU A 27 -14.31 -20.21 -7.99
N LYS A 28 -14.30 -21.44 -8.49
CA LYS A 28 -14.97 -21.79 -9.75
C LYS A 28 -16.42 -22.19 -9.54
N ASP A 29 -16.67 -23.00 -8.52
CA ASP A 29 -17.96 -23.65 -8.37
C ASP A 29 -18.70 -23.22 -7.08
N ASP A 30 -18.00 -22.58 -6.13
CA ASP A 30 -18.59 -22.15 -4.86
C ASP A 30 -18.76 -20.61 -4.76
N ALA A 31 -20.02 -20.18 -4.57
CA ALA A 31 -20.37 -18.77 -4.46
C ALA A 31 -20.12 -18.18 -3.05
N GLU A 32 -20.10 -19.01 -2.02
CA GLU A 32 -19.78 -18.64 -0.65
C GLU A 32 -18.26 -18.44 -0.49
N ASP A 33 -17.46 -19.33 -1.07
CA ASP A 33 -16.00 -19.21 -1.11
C ASP A 33 -15.54 -17.96 -1.85
N ARG A 34 -16.23 -17.56 -2.92
CA ARG A 34 -15.96 -16.27 -3.59
C ARG A 34 -16.16 -15.07 -2.66
N LYS A 35 -17.18 -15.12 -1.80
CA LYS A 35 -17.43 -14.05 -0.83
C LYS A 35 -16.37 -14.07 0.28
N GLY A 36 -16.01 -15.26 0.76
CA GLY A 36 -14.91 -15.46 1.70
C GLY A 36 -13.59 -14.90 1.16
N PHE A 37 -13.22 -15.32 -0.04
CA PHE A 37 -12.05 -14.81 -0.75
C PHE A 37 -12.04 -13.30 -0.87
N LEU A 38 -13.15 -12.68 -1.30
CA LEU A 38 -13.19 -11.22 -1.47
C LEU A 38 -12.98 -10.49 -0.13
N LYS A 39 -13.53 -11.03 0.96
CA LYS A 39 -13.36 -10.49 2.30
C LYS A 39 -11.91 -10.61 2.77
N ASP A 40 -11.30 -11.77 2.62
CA ASP A 40 -9.95 -12.02 3.10
C ASP A 40 -8.91 -11.31 2.23
N PHE A 41 -9.11 -11.31 0.90
CA PHE A 41 -8.29 -10.58 -0.04
C PHE A 41 -8.32 -9.07 0.22
N SER A 42 -9.51 -8.48 0.41
CA SER A 42 -9.62 -7.05 0.72
C SER A 42 -9.01 -6.72 2.09
N GLY A 43 -9.21 -7.57 3.10
CA GLY A 43 -8.58 -7.44 4.42
C GLY A 43 -7.05 -7.46 4.34
N TRP A 44 -6.49 -8.38 3.55
CA TRP A 44 -5.06 -8.47 3.29
C TRP A 44 -4.51 -7.21 2.60
N VAL A 45 -5.17 -6.70 1.56
CA VAL A 45 -4.77 -5.45 0.87
C VAL A 45 -4.78 -4.26 1.84
N VAL A 46 -5.81 -4.15 2.68
CA VAL A 46 -5.89 -3.07 3.70
C VAL A 46 -4.75 -3.18 4.70
N ASN A 47 -4.43 -4.40 5.15
CA ASN A 47 -3.32 -4.62 6.08
C ASN A 47 -1.97 -4.26 5.46
N ILE A 48 -1.74 -4.57 4.17
CA ILE A 48 -0.55 -4.10 3.45
C ILE A 48 -0.49 -2.57 3.46
N GLY A 49 -1.59 -1.89 3.15
CA GLY A 49 -1.64 -0.44 3.15
C GLY A 49 -1.33 0.18 4.52
N LYS A 50 -1.86 -0.40 5.59
CA LYS A 50 -1.57 0.02 6.97
C LYS A 50 -0.09 -0.17 7.32
N ASN A 51 0.47 -1.35 7.04
CA ASN A 51 1.87 -1.65 7.32
C ASN A 51 2.81 -0.75 6.49
N ALA A 52 2.48 -0.50 5.22
CA ALA A 52 3.25 0.42 4.37
C ALA A 52 3.22 1.86 4.91
N LYS A 53 2.08 2.32 5.42
CA LYS A 53 1.95 3.64 6.07
C LYS A 53 2.79 3.71 7.35
N GLU A 54 2.76 2.67 8.17
CA GLU A 54 3.52 2.59 9.41
C GLU A 54 5.03 2.59 9.14
N VAL A 55 5.51 1.74 8.22
CA VAL A 55 6.91 1.72 7.79
C VAL A 55 7.31 3.07 7.18
N GLY A 56 6.46 3.67 6.34
CA GLY A 56 6.72 5.00 5.79
C GLY A 56 6.80 6.09 6.85
N GLY A 57 6.00 5.99 7.91
CA GLY A 57 6.08 6.86 9.09
C GLY A 57 7.41 6.70 9.82
N VAL A 58 7.81 5.46 10.10
CA VAL A 58 9.10 5.15 10.72
C VAL A 58 10.26 5.69 9.87
N VAL A 59 10.19 5.56 8.54
CA VAL A 59 11.22 6.05 7.62
C VAL A 59 11.30 7.59 7.63
N LYS A 60 10.16 8.28 7.72
CA LYS A 60 10.12 9.75 7.84
C LYS A 60 10.82 10.24 9.11
N ASP A 61 10.73 9.47 10.19
CA ASP A 61 11.30 9.82 11.49
C ASP A 61 12.77 9.36 11.62
N GLN A 62 13.39 8.87 10.54
CA GLN A 62 14.80 8.50 10.56
C GLN A 62 15.73 9.72 10.32
N ASP A 63 16.72 9.89 11.21
CA ASP A 63 17.66 11.01 11.26
C ASP A 63 18.57 11.22 10.02
N TRP A 64 18.61 10.26 9.09
CA TRP A 64 19.40 10.41 7.85
C TRP A 64 18.68 11.21 6.77
N LEU A 65 17.41 11.58 6.98
CA LEU A 65 16.71 12.50 6.10
C LEU A 65 17.18 13.93 6.40
N PRO A 66 17.66 14.69 5.40
CA PRO A 66 18.08 16.06 5.62
C PRO A 66 16.93 16.85 6.25
N GLU A 67 17.19 17.46 7.41
CA GLU A 67 16.29 18.41 8.03
C GLU A 67 15.98 19.46 6.97
N ARG A 68 14.72 19.55 6.55
CA ARG A 68 14.31 20.66 5.71
C ARG A 68 14.33 21.86 6.64
N GLU A 69 15.40 22.65 6.57
CA GLU A 69 15.33 24.07 6.86
C GLU A 69 14.24 24.61 5.92
N PHE A 70 13.00 24.69 6.42
CA PHE A 70 12.00 25.51 5.80
C PHE A 70 12.51 26.93 5.97
N GLU A 71 13.25 27.44 4.99
CA GLU A 71 13.50 28.87 4.87
C GLU A 71 12.13 29.55 4.81
N GLU A 72 11.68 30.10 5.94
CA GLU A 72 10.67 31.14 5.95
C GLU A 72 11.25 32.29 5.12
N HIS A 73 10.93 32.33 3.83
CA HIS A 73 11.01 33.55 3.06
C HIS A 73 10.06 34.56 3.73
N THR A 74 10.61 35.30 4.68
CA THR A 74 10.04 36.57 5.13
C THR A 74 10.22 37.53 3.96
N ASP A 75 9.19 37.61 3.12
CA ASP A 75 9.01 38.73 2.19
C ASP A 75 8.85 40.01 3.02
N ASN A 76 9.97 40.55 3.51
CA ASN A 76 10.05 41.92 4.00
C ASN A 76 10.09 42.84 2.79
N ASP A 77 8.93 43.01 2.15
CA ASP A 77 8.69 44.02 1.14
C ASP A 77 8.55 45.39 1.85
N THR A 78 9.68 45.90 2.35
CA THR A 78 9.78 47.29 2.81
C THR A 78 10.12 48.15 1.60
N ALA A 79 9.09 48.51 0.84
CA ALA A 79 9.21 49.52 -0.21
C ALA A 79 9.51 50.89 0.43
N LYS A 80 10.65 51.48 0.03
CA LYS A 80 11.05 52.86 0.32
C LYS A 80 10.32 53.86 -0.55
#